data_AF-A0A2W4NB64-F1
#
_entry.id   AF-A0A2W4NB64-F1
#
_cell.length_a   1.000
_cell.length_b   1.000
_cell.length_c   1.000
_cell.angle_alpha   90.00
_cell.angle_beta   90.00
_cell.angle_gamma   90.00
#
_symmetry.space_group_name_H-M   'P 1'
#
loop_
_entity.id
_entity.type
_entity.pdbx_description
1 polymer ?
#
loop_
_entity_poly.entity_id
_entity_poly.type
_entity_poly.pdbx_seq_one_letter_code
_entity_poly.pdbx_strand_id
1 'polypeptide(L)'
;MLPELPALRTVARKYAEVMARLDLTRGEQPLVLPNGEWFPDTFRHDEESLERLVCRMQGYAGLERLEITSQLLGEPVGETCGTGGCGSGACGPATAPGDLLPRLARTADGYRLEMPPAALRHPIALTATLARMLGAIALHEKGDPNPLEASAELAAVALGFGVLVLEGSYLYTKSCGGPSVGRATVLSCGELALPFALFLAIEDKRPGDARAELSTTQKAAFDEAWALVQSNRAFVERLSNDPSAVASGAGELREARSWLARVLGIGNRRKQKDAATAALEALERGESLDGIAELLKTDTPQRATDAPRATRARMTRDDDVAALVDEALAELRAQRQI
;
A
#
# COMPACT_ATOMS: atom_id res chain seq x y z
N MET A 1 -2.64 -4.39 -8.27
CA MET A 1 -3.85 -5.23 -8.38
C MET A 1 -3.81 -6.21 -7.23
N LEU A 2 -4.90 -6.34 -6.48
CA LEU A 2 -4.99 -7.34 -5.44
C LEU A 2 -5.01 -8.77 -6.01
N PRO A 3 -4.49 -9.76 -5.26
CA PRO A 3 -4.73 -11.17 -5.53
C PRO A 3 -6.22 -11.54 -5.52
N GLU A 4 -6.52 -12.73 -6.05
CA GLU A 4 -7.85 -13.34 -5.95
C GLU A 4 -8.28 -13.53 -4.49
N LEU A 5 -9.60 -13.49 -4.24
CA LEU A 5 -10.16 -13.56 -2.89
C LEU A 5 -9.67 -14.76 -2.05
N PRO A 6 -9.51 -15.99 -2.57
CA PRO A 6 -8.95 -17.10 -1.79
C PRO A 6 -7.53 -16.83 -1.26
N ALA A 7 -6.68 -16.17 -2.07
CA ALA A 7 -5.35 -15.76 -1.65
C ALA A 7 -5.43 -14.67 -0.57
N LEU A 8 -6.30 -13.67 -0.76
CA LEU A 8 -6.55 -12.61 0.23
C LEU A 8 -7.05 -13.17 1.57
N ARG A 9 -7.94 -14.15 1.57
CA ARG A 9 -8.41 -14.85 2.77
C ARG A 9 -7.26 -15.56 3.49
N THR A 10 -6.37 -16.20 2.73
CA THR A 10 -5.19 -16.86 3.28
C THR A 10 -4.26 -15.85 3.94
N VAL A 11 -4.00 -14.72 3.30
CA VAL A 11 -3.20 -13.62 3.88
C VAL A 11 -3.85 -13.06 5.14
N ALA A 12 -5.16 -12.80 5.11
CA ALA A 12 -5.87 -12.29 6.28
C ALA A 12 -5.84 -13.24 7.48
N ARG A 13 -5.93 -14.56 7.24
CA ARG A 13 -5.76 -15.58 8.29
C ARG A 13 -4.35 -15.60 8.87
N LYS A 14 -3.32 -15.57 8.02
CA LYS A 14 -1.92 -15.47 8.47
C LYS A 14 -1.65 -14.19 9.27
N TYR A 15 -2.25 -13.08 8.85
CA TYR A 15 -2.16 -11.82 9.59
C TYR A 15 -2.82 -11.94 10.96
N ALA A 16 -3.98 -12.59 11.04
CA ALA A 16 -4.63 -12.91 12.32
C ALA A 16 -3.76 -13.81 13.22
N GLU A 17 -3.12 -14.84 12.67
CA GLU A 17 -2.18 -15.71 13.40
C GLU A 17 -1.02 -14.90 14.00
N VAL A 18 -0.46 -13.97 13.23
CA VAL A 18 0.59 -13.06 13.70
C VAL A 18 0.10 -12.15 14.81
N MET A 19 -1.06 -11.50 14.62
CA MET A 19 -1.65 -10.63 15.65
C MET A 19 -1.89 -11.37 16.97
N ALA A 20 -2.47 -12.58 16.89
CA ALA A 20 -2.75 -13.40 18.07
C ALA A 20 -1.45 -13.83 18.78
N ARG A 21 -0.39 -14.16 18.02
CA ARG A 21 0.90 -14.53 18.59
C ARG A 21 1.60 -13.35 19.27
N LEU A 22 1.54 -12.17 18.66
CA LEU A 22 2.18 -10.98 19.21
C LEU A 22 1.44 -10.42 20.43
N ASP A 23 0.19 -10.83 20.65
CA ASP A 23 -0.67 -10.36 21.74
C ASP A 23 -0.84 -8.82 21.70
N LEU A 24 -1.06 -8.30 20.49
CA LEU A 24 -1.18 -6.86 20.27
C LEU A 24 -2.57 -6.37 20.67
N THR A 25 -2.61 -5.34 21.51
CA THR A 25 -3.84 -4.69 21.91
C THR A 25 -4.18 -3.56 20.94
N ARG A 26 -5.48 -3.42 20.63
CA ARG A 26 -6.00 -2.40 19.74
C ARG A 26 -5.66 -0.99 20.22
N GLY A 27 -5.19 -0.16 19.29
CA GLY A 27 -5.01 1.28 19.49
C GLY A 27 -3.64 1.67 20.05
N GLU A 28 -2.78 0.69 20.35
CA GLU A 28 -1.46 0.92 20.92
C GLU A 28 -0.39 1.11 19.84
N GLN A 29 -0.61 0.57 18.63
CA GLN A 29 0.46 0.50 17.65
C GLN A 29 0.61 1.83 16.90
N PRO A 30 1.85 2.33 16.71
CA PRO A 30 2.09 3.53 15.94
C PRO A 30 1.82 3.32 14.46
N LEU A 31 1.46 4.37 13.72
CA LEU A 31 1.55 4.35 12.25
C LEU A 31 2.86 5.02 11.86
N VAL A 32 3.91 4.22 11.66
CA VAL A 32 5.24 4.75 11.34
C VAL A 32 5.30 5.22 9.90
N LEU A 33 5.54 6.52 9.68
CA LEU A 33 5.59 7.14 8.35
C LEU A 33 7.03 7.46 7.94
N PRO A 34 7.41 7.34 6.65
CA PRO A 34 8.76 7.63 6.17
C PRO A 34 9.04 9.14 6.00
N ASN A 35 8.80 9.94 7.04
CA ASN A 35 8.97 11.39 6.99
C ASN A 35 9.76 11.93 8.21
N GLY A 36 10.04 13.23 8.22
CA GLY A 36 10.88 13.86 9.26
C GLY A 36 10.29 13.87 10.67
N GLU A 37 8.99 13.60 10.84
CA GLU A 37 8.37 13.46 12.16
C GLU A 37 8.82 12.15 12.83
N TRP A 38 8.84 11.06 12.05
CA TRP A 38 9.23 9.73 12.52
C TRP A 38 10.71 9.43 12.31
N PHE A 39 11.39 10.12 11.40
CA PHE A 39 12.81 9.93 11.12
C PHE A 39 13.51 11.30 11.02
N PRO A 40 13.69 12.01 12.15
CA PRO A 40 14.25 13.36 12.17
C PRO A 40 15.77 13.40 11.98
N ASP A 41 16.45 12.28 12.19
CA ASP A 41 17.91 12.21 12.20
C ASP A 41 18.49 12.38 10.79
N THR A 42 19.57 13.13 10.68
CA THR A 42 20.33 13.19 9.42
C THR A 42 21.02 11.84 9.17
N PHE A 43 20.69 11.21 8.04
CA PHE A 43 21.26 9.92 7.66
C PHE A 43 22.45 10.12 6.71
N ARG A 44 23.65 9.74 7.16
CA ARG A 44 24.92 9.97 6.43
C ARG A 44 25.45 8.75 5.69
N HIS A 45 24.68 7.66 5.64
CA HIS A 45 25.08 6.39 5.03
C HIS A 45 26.34 5.78 5.67
N ASP A 46 26.49 5.94 6.97
CA ASP A 46 27.52 5.35 7.81
C ASP A 46 26.91 4.41 8.87
N GLU A 47 27.76 3.68 9.58
CA GLU A 47 27.36 2.73 10.62
C GLU A 47 26.64 3.44 11.78
N GLU A 48 27.12 4.61 12.20
CA GLU A 48 26.49 5.40 13.26
C GLU A 48 25.06 5.83 12.90
N SER A 49 24.82 6.20 11.64
CA SER A 49 23.46 6.50 11.14
C SER A 49 22.58 5.26 11.11
N LEU A 50 23.14 4.10 10.74
CA LEU A 50 22.42 2.83 10.76
C LEU A 50 22.01 2.46 12.20
N GLU A 51 22.92 2.55 13.16
CA GLU A 51 22.67 2.26 14.57
C GLU A 51 21.53 3.14 15.12
N ARG A 52 21.58 4.46 14.87
CA ARG A 52 20.50 5.37 15.27
C ARG A 52 19.16 5.00 14.64
N LEU A 53 19.16 4.65 13.35
CA LEU A 53 17.95 4.23 12.64
C LEU A 53 17.38 2.94 13.25
N VAL A 54 18.22 1.95 13.53
CA VAL A 54 17.83 0.68 14.15
C VAL A 54 17.27 0.90 15.55
N CYS A 55 17.97 1.66 16.40
CA CYS A 55 17.52 2.00 17.75
C CYS A 55 16.15 2.69 17.73
N ARG A 56 15.94 3.60 16.77
CA ARG A 56 14.66 4.31 16.61
C ARG A 56 13.53 3.39 16.18
N MET A 57 13.76 2.58 15.15
CA MET A 57 12.76 1.61 14.68
C MET A 57 12.46 0.56 15.75
N GLN A 58 13.45 0.12 16.52
CA GLN A 58 13.27 -0.76 17.68
C GLN A 58 12.32 -0.13 18.71
N GLY A 59 12.48 1.16 19.03
CA GLY A 59 11.58 1.88 19.93
C GLY A 59 10.15 1.99 19.40
N TYR A 60 9.96 2.15 18.09
CA TYR A 60 8.62 2.12 17.49
C TYR A 60 7.97 0.75 17.57
N ALA A 61 8.77 -0.31 17.53
CA ALA A 61 8.31 -1.69 17.63
C ALA A 61 8.02 -2.15 19.07
N GLY A 62 8.29 -1.33 20.09
CA GLY A 62 8.19 -1.74 21.50
C GLY A 62 9.23 -2.78 21.91
N LEU A 63 10.38 -2.81 21.21
CA LEU A 63 11.44 -3.81 21.41
C LEU A 63 12.64 -3.25 22.18
N GLU A 64 12.53 -2.05 22.78
CA GLU A 64 13.62 -1.34 23.48
C GLU A 64 14.29 -2.10 24.63
N ARG A 65 13.68 -3.17 25.13
CA ARG A 65 14.27 -4.01 26.20
C ARG A 65 15.25 -5.05 25.69
N LEU A 66 15.29 -5.28 24.37
CA LEU A 66 16.16 -6.27 23.74
C LEU A 66 17.47 -5.62 23.31
N GLU A 67 18.57 -6.35 23.38
CA GLU A 67 19.82 -5.91 22.79
C GLU A 67 19.79 -6.16 21.28
N ILE A 68 19.58 -5.11 20.48
CA ILE A 68 19.59 -5.20 19.02
C ILE A 68 20.70 -4.28 18.51
N THR A 69 21.74 -4.90 17.95
CA THR A 69 22.88 -4.19 17.37
C THR A 69 22.83 -4.25 15.84
N SER A 70 23.54 -3.34 15.17
CA SER A 70 23.70 -3.36 13.73
C SER A 70 25.16 -3.32 13.35
N GLN A 71 25.52 -3.96 12.24
CA GLN A 71 26.88 -3.97 11.72
C GLN A 71 26.89 -3.87 10.20
N LEU A 72 27.90 -3.20 9.64
CA LEU A 72 28.17 -3.24 8.20
C LEU A 72 29.00 -4.47 7.78
N LEU A 73 28.53 -5.18 6.76
CA LEU A 73 29.22 -6.34 6.20
C LEU A 73 30.39 -5.92 5.30
N GLY A 74 31.62 -6.02 5.83
CA GLY A 74 32.88 -5.90 5.10
C GLY A 74 33.25 -4.48 4.62
N GLU A 75 34.54 -4.25 4.36
CA GLU A 75 34.99 -3.01 3.70
C GLU A 75 34.44 -2.94 2.27
N PRO A 76 34.14 -1.73 1.75
CA PRO A 76 33.75 -1.55 0.35
C PRO A 76 34.94 -1.90 -0.53
N VAL A 77 35.09 -3.18 -0.88
CA VAL A 77 36.07 -3.60 -1.88
C VAL A 77 35.70 -2.86 -3.17
N GLY A 78 36.63 -2.03 -3.63
CA GLY A 78 36.40 -0.95 -4.59
C GLY A 78 35.53 -1.34 -5.78
N GLU A 79 34.80 -0.34 -6.28
CA GLU A 79 33.94 -0.38 -7.47
C GLU A 79 34.50 -1.31 -8.55
N THR A 80 34.09 -2.57 -8.50
CA THR A 80 34.19 -3.43 -9.67
C THR A 80 33.04 -3.01 -10.55
N CYS A 81 33.40 -2.30 -11.62
CA CYS A 81 32.54 -1.99 -12.76
C CYS A 81 32.19 -3.32 -13.45
N GLY A 82 31.37 -4.14 -12.80
CA GLY A 82 30.90 -5.44 -13.22
C GLY A 82 29.41 -5.36 -13.49
N THR A 83 29.07 -5.36 -14.77
CA THR A 83 27.72 -5.50 -15.30
C THR A 83 26.99 -6.68 -14.66
N GLY A 84 26.12 -6.44 -13.68
CA GLY A 84 25.33 -7.51 -13.06
C GLY A 84 24.72 -7.15 -11.71
N GLY A 85 24.03 -6.00 -11.63
CA GLY A 85 23.27 -5.62 -10.44
C GLY A 85 22.07 -6.53 -10.23
N CYS A 86 22.26 -7.67 -9.56
CA CYS A 86 21.16 -8.41 -8.96
C CYS A 86 20.70 -7.67 -7.70
N GLY A 87 19.91 -6.61 -7.88
CA GLY A 87 19.26 -5.84 -6.82
C GLY A 87 18.09 -6.57 -6.15
N SER A 88 18.15 -7.90 -6.10
CA SER A 88 17.23 -8.68 -5.28
C SER A 88 17.88 -8.84 -3.91
N GLY A 89 17.18 -8.49 -2.84
CA GLY A 89 17.58 -8.82 -1.46
C GLY A 89 17.79 -10.33 -1.20
N ALA A 90 17.71 -11.17 -2.24
CA ALA A 90 17.93 -12.61 -2.27
C ALA A 90 19.38 -13.05 -2.53
N CYS A 91 20.32 -12.14 -2.86
CA CYS A 91 21.74 -12.49 -3.06
C CYS A 91 22.62 -12.19 -1.83
N GLY A 92 22.06 -12.30 -0.63
CA GLY A 92 22.89 -12.43 0.57
C GLY A 92 23.56 -13.81 0.62
N PRO A 93 24.63 -13.98 1.41
CA PRO A 93 25.10 -15.32 1.75
C PRO A 93 23.93 -16.15 2.31
N ALA A 94 23.92 -17.45 2.02
CA ALA A 94 22.90 -18.34 2.57
C ALA A 94 22.84 -18.19 4.10
N THR A 95 21.63 -18.17 4.65
CA THR A 95 21.36 -18.13 6.10
C THR A 95 22.24 -19.16 6.81
N ALA A 96 23.09 -18.72 7.75
CA ALA A 96 23.94 -19.65 8.48
C ALA A 96 23.08 -20.52 9.41
N PRO A 97 23.53 -21.72 9.80
CA PRO A 97 22.81 -22.54 10.77
C PRO A 97 22.57 -21.75 12.08
N GLY A 98 21.30 -21.50 12.42
CA GLY A 98 20.90 -20.77 13.62
C GLY A 98 20.47 -19.31 13.40
N ASP A 99 20.63 -18.77 12.19
CA ASP A 99 20.11 -17.44 11.85
C ASP A 99 18.59 -17.49 11.63
N LEU A 100 17.89 -16.43 12.05
CA LEU A 100 16.43 -16.35 11.95
C LEU A 100 15.97 -15.98 10.54
N LEU A 101 16.70 -15.07 9.89
CA LEU A 101 16.48 -14.61 8.53
C LEU A 101 17.85 -14.31 7.89
N PRO A 102 17.94 -14.22 6.55
CA PRO A 102 19.14 -13.67 5.92
C PRO A 102 19.48 -12.32 6.55
N ARG A 103 20.72 -12.17 7.02
CA ARG A 103 21.26 -10.95 7.66
C ARG A 103 20.71 -10.62 9.06
N LEU A 104 20.06 -11.58 9.72
CA LEU A 104 19.64 -11.48 11.11
C LEU A 104 20.24 -12.65 11.91
N ALA A 105 21.29 -12.34 12.66
CA ALA A 105 21.98 -13.30 13.51
C ALA A 105 21.51 -13.18 14.96
N ARG A 106 21.36 -14.32 15.64
CA ARG A 106 21.16 -14.37 17.09
C ARG A 106 22.52 -14.34 17.78
N THR A 107 22.66 -13.50 18.80
CA THR A 107 23.86 -13.43 19.64
C THR A 107 23.58 -14.06 21.02
N ALA A 108 24.58 -14.11 21.89
CA ALA A 108 24.38 -14.58 23.27
C ALA A 108 23.43 -13.66 24.05
N ASP A 109 23.52 -12.36 23.79
CA ASP A 109 22.86 -11.30 24.56
C ASP A 109 21.65 -10.68 23.84
N GLY A 110 21.45 -10.98 22.56
CA GLY A 110 20.31 -10.49 21.77
C GLY A 110 20.41 -10.79 20.27
N TYR A 111 20.37 -9.73 19.45
CA TYR A 111 20.29 -9.82 17.99
C TYR A 111 21.29 -8.89 17.31
N ARG A 112 21.78 -9.31 16.14
CA ARG A 112 22.62 -8.50 15.27
C ARG A 112 22.03 -8.43 13.87
N LEU A 113 21.84 -7.19 13.38
CA LEU A 113 21.37 -6.88 12.03
C LEU A 113 22.57 -6.58 11.14
N GLU A 114 22.72 -7.31 10.05
CA GLU A 114 23.92 -7.24 9.19
C GLU A 114 23.61 -6.57 7.85
N MET A 115 24.09 -5.35 7.62
CA MET A 115 23.77 -4.58 6.41
C MET A 115 24.95 -4.47 5.46
N PRO A 116 24.78 -4.76 4.14
CA PRO A 116 25.81 -4.39 3.17
C PRO A 116 25.85 -2.87 3.00
N PRO A 117 27.04 -2.23 2.84
CA PRO A 117 27.15 -0.78 2.69
C PRO A 117 26.29 -0.19 1.55
N ALA A 118 26.10 -0.95 0.47
CA ALA A 118 25.24 -0.54 -0.65
C ALA A 118 23.77 -0.33 -0.25
N ALA A 119 23.25 -1.07 0.73
CA ALA A 119 21.88 -0.92 1.20
C ALA A 119 21.63 0.46 1.83
N LEU A 120 22.66 1.08 2.42
CA LEU A 120 22.54 2.39 3.05
C LEU A 120 22.10 3.48 2.06
N ARG A 121 22.38 3.32 0.76
CA ARG A 121 22.02 4.27 -0.30
C ARG A 121 20.57 4.13 -0.79
N HIS A 122 19.84 3.13 -0.30
CA HIS A 122 18.49 2.82 -0.75
C HIS A 122 17.51 2.87 0.44
N PRO A 123 17.05 4.06 0.85
CA PRO A 123 16.29 4.24 2.09
C PRO A 123 15.06 3.34 2.18
N ILE A 124 14.26 3.25 1.11
CA ILE A 124 13.05 2.41 1.09
C ILE A 124 13.39 0.92 1.32
N ALA A 125 14.40 0.40 0.61
CA ALA A 125 14.81 -0.99 0.74
C ALA A 125 15.42 -1.28 2.11
N LEU A 126 16.21 -0.35 2.64
CA LEU A 126 16.80 -0.42 3.97
C LEU A 126 15.72 -0.49 5.04
N THR A 127 14.81 0.49 5.08
CA THR A 127 13.76 0.55 6.11
C THR A 127 12.79 -0.63 6.03
N ALA A 128 12.44 -1.09 4.82
CA ALA A 128 11.61 -2.28 4.65
C ALA A 128 12.30 -3.54 5.18
N THR A 129 13.61 -3.68 4.94
CA THR A 129 14.43 -4.81 5.40
C THR A 129 14.56 -4.79 6.93
N LEU A 130 14.86 -3.63 7.52
CA LEU A 130 14.94 -3.46 8.97
C LEU A 130 13.58 -3.76 9.64
N ALA A 131 12.49 -3.22 9.09
CA ALA A 131 11.14 -3.49 9.62
C ALA A 131 10.83 -4.99 9.63
N ARG A 132 11.16 -5.72 8.55
CA ARG A 132 11.03 -7.18 8.48
C ARG A 132 11.85 -7.91 9.55
N MET A 133 13.09 -7.51 9.75
CA MET A 133 13.95 -8.12 10.77
C MET A 133 13.40 -7.90 12.17
N LEU A 134 12.91 -6.69 12.47
CA LEU A 134 12.24 -6.43 13.74
C LEU A 134 10.95 -7.25 13.90
N GLY A 135 10.18 -7.44 12.82
CA GLY A 135 9.03 -8.35 12.82
C GLY A 135 9.41 -9.80 13.10
N ALA A 136 10.53 -10.29 12.56
CA ALA A 136 11.07 -11.62 12.86
C ALA A 136 11.51 -11.75 14.32
N ILE A 137 12.22 -10.75 14.85
CA ILE A 137 12.64 -10.69 16.26
C ILE A 137 11.39 -10.76 17.16
N ALA A 138 10.38 -9.95 16.90
CA ALA A 138 9.15 -9.93 17.70
C ALA A 138 8.44 -11.29 17.70
N LEU A 139 8.37 -11.98 16.56
CA LEU A 139 7.80 -13.33 16.49
C LEU A 139 8.64 -14.35 17.27
N HIS A 140 9.97 -14.26 17.17
CA HIS A 140 10.87 -15.15 17.88
C HIS A 140 10.79 -14.98 19.40
N GLU A 141 10.72 -13.74 19.89
CA GLU A 141 10.49 -13.44 21.32
C GLU A 141 9.13 -13.95 21.83
N LYS A 142 8.17 -14.16 20.93
CA LYS A 142 6.86 -14.77 21.22
C LYS A 142 6.85 -16.28 21.01
N GLY A 143 8.02 -16.91 20.89
CA GLY A 143 8.19 -18.36 20.86
C GLY A 143 8.12 -19.00 19.48
N ASP A 144 8.24 -18.22 18.39
CA ASP A 144 8.40 -18.76 17.04
C ASP A 144 9.91 -18.98 16.73
N PRO A 145 10.44 -20.22 16.82
CA PRO A 145 11.88 -20.44 16.71
C PRO A 145 12.42 -20.24 15.29
N ASN A 146 11.56 -20.20 14.28
CA ASN A 146 11.97 -20.01 12.89
C ASN A 146 10.90 -19.22 12.11
N PRO A 147 10.80 -17.90 12.37
CA PRO A 147 9.81 -17.05 11.74
C PRO A 147 10.00 -17.05 10.21
N LEU A 148 8.97 -17.48 9.47
CA LEU A 148 8.99 -17.40 8.02
C LEU A 148 9.07 -15.93 7.56
N GLU A 149 9.79 -15.67 6.47
CA GLU A 149 9.94 -14.30 5.93
C GLU A 149 8.61 -13.57 5.72
N ALA A 150 7.60 -14.28 5.19
CA ALA A 150 6.26 -13.72 5.01
C ALA A 150 5.57 -13.39 6.35
N SER A 151 5.77 -14.21 7.39
CA SER A 151 5.24 -13.93 8.72
C SER A 151 5.94 -12.73 9.34
N ALA A 152 7.26 -12.59 9.15
CA ALA A 152 8.02 -11.43 9.60
C ALA A 152 7.55 -10.12 8.95
N GLU A 153 7.16 -10.15 7.67
CA GLU A 153 6.54 -9.01 6.99
C GLU A 153 5.17 -8.65 7.56
N LEU A 154 4.33 -9.65 7.83
CA LEU A 154 3.03 -9.43 8.46
C LEU A 154 3.19 -8.91 9.90
N ALA A 155 4.20 -9.38 10.63
CA ALA A 155 4.53 -8.87 11.96
C ALA A 155 5.00 -7.42 11.91
N ALA A 156 5.86 -7.07 10.93
CA ALA A 156 6.27 -5.70 10.71
C ALA A 156 5.07 -4.77 10.42
N VAL A 157 4.08 -5.23 9.65
CA VAL A 157 2.83 -4.48 9.44
C VAL A 157 2.07 -4.30 10.76
N ALA A 158 1.93 -5.37 11.55
CA ALA A 158 1.22 -5.34 12.83
C ALA A 158 1.90 -4.42 13.86
N LEU A 159 3.23 -4.31 13.81
CA LEU A 159 4.04 -3.40 14.63
C LEU A 159 4.06 -1.95 14.12
N GLY A 160 3.26 -1.62 13.10
CA GLY A 160 3.12 -0.24 12.62
C GLY A 160 3.97 0.16 11.42
N PHE A 161 4.81 -0.73 10.88
CA PHE A 161 5.69 -0.43 9.75
C PHE A 161 5.05 -0.68 8.38
N GLY A 162 3.72 -0.72 8.30
CA GLY A 162 3.01 -1.10 7.08
C GLY A 162 3.34 -0.24 5.86
N VAL A 163 3.57 1.07 6.02
CA VAL A 163 4.01 1.95 4.92
C VAL A 163 5.40 1.55 4.41
N LEU A 164 6.34 1.29 5.31
CA LEU A 164 7.74 0.98 4.96
C LEU A 164 7.82 -0.34 4.19
N VAL A 165 7.11 -1.37 4.67
CA VAL A 165 7.10 -2.69 4.03
C VAL A 165 6.33 -2.66 2.70
N LEU A 166 5.21 -1.94 2.63
CA LEU A 166 4.45 -1.81 1.38
C LEU A 166 5.24 -1.03 0.31
N GLU A 167 5.94 0.05 0.67
CA GLU A 167 6.85 0.74 -0.26
C GLU A 167 7.97 -0.17 -0.76
N GLY A 168 8.55 -0.98 0.13
CA GLY A 168 9.58 -1.96 -0.22
C GLY A 168 9.12 -3.08 -1.17
N SER A 169 7.82 -3.27 -1.34
CA SER A 169 7.26 -4.38 -2.14
C SER A 169 7.30 -4.20 -3.66
N TYR A 170 7.59 -2.98 -4.11
CA TYR A 170 7.72 -2.67 -5.53
C TYR A 170 8.71 -1.51 -5.74
N LEU A 171 9.94 -1.84 -6.14
CA LEU A 171 11.02 -0.88 -6.34
C LEU A 171 11.33 -0.76 -7.83
N TYR A 172 10.96 0.37 -8.43
CA TYR A 172 11.28 0.65 -9.82
C TYR A 172 12.68 1.27 -9.92
N THR A 173 13.56 0.63 -10.68
CA THR A 173 14.91 1.13 -10.95
C THR A 173 15.14 1.28 -12.46
N LYS A 174 15.78 2.39 -12.86
CA LYS A 174 16.28 2.56 -14.23
C LYS A 174 17.75 2.19 -14.25
N SER A 175 18.13 1.31 -15.17
CA SER A 175 19.53 0.95 -15.43
C SER A 175 19.83 1.07 -16.93
N CYS A 176 21.10 0.96 -17.32
CA CYS A 176 21.49 0.96 -18.74
C CYS A 176 20.88 -0.21 -19.53
N GLY A 177 20.42 -1.27 -18.86
CA GLY A 177 19.68 -2.39 -19.46
C GLY A 177 18.16 -2.15 -19.58
N GLY A 178 17.69 -0.94 -19.27
CA GLY A 178 16.28 -0.60 -19.27
C GLY A 178 15.64 -0.62 -17.87
N PRO A 179 14.31 -0.49 -17.81
CA PRO A 179 13.56 -0.53 -16.57
C PRO A 179 13.59 -1.92 -15.94
N SER A 180 13.87 -1.98 -14.64
CA SER A 180 13.77 -3.19 -13.84
C SER A 180 12.93 -2.96 -12.59
N VAL A 181 12.27 -4.01 -12.13
CA VAL A 181 11.47 -4.01 -10.90
C VAL A 181 12.18 -4.93 -9.90
N GLY A 182 12.64 -4.35 -8.81
CA GLY A 182 13.14 -5.07 -7.63
C GLY A 182 12.09 -5.11 -6.53
N ARG A 183 12.40 -5.88 -5.48
CA ARG A 183 11.60 -5.93 -4.24
C ARG A 183 12.50 -6.18 -3.03
N ALA A 184 12.15 -5.55 -1.92
CA ALA A 184 12.72 -5.79 -0.60
C ALA A 184 11.85 -6.73 0.26
N THR A 185 10.73 -7.21 -0.29
CA THR A 185 9.78 -8.10 0.39
C THR A 185 9.56 -9.40 -0.39
N VAL A 186 9.17 -10.47 0.30
CA VAL A 186 8.69 -11.73 -0.27
C VAL A 186 7.22 -11.66 -0.65
N LEU A 187 6.36 -11.04 0.17
CA LEU A 187 4.97 -10.79 -0.19
C LEU A 187 4.90 -9.71 -1.27
N SER A 188 4.00 -9.90 -2.22
CA SER A 188 3.73 -8.91 -3.26
C SER A 188 3.05 -7.66 -2.71
N CYS A 189 3.08 -6.58 -3.48
CA CYS A 189 2.39 -5.33 -3.16
C CYS A 189 0.89 -5.54 -2.88
N GLY A 190 0.22 -6.41 -3.64
CA GLY A 190 -1.20 -6.71 -3.42
C GLY A 190 -1.45 -7.55 -2.16
N GLU A 191 -0.55 -8.47 -1.83
CA GLU A 191 -0.64 -9.25 -0.58
C GLU A 191 -0.38 -8.39 0.66
N LEU A 192 0.54 -7.42 0.60
CA LEU A 192 0.84 -6.51 1.72
C LEU A 192 -0.19 -5.40 1.91
N ALA A 193 -0.87 -4.98 0.83
CA ALA A 193 -1.88 -3.93 0.90
C ALA A 193 -3.05 -4.29 1.83
N LEU A 194 -3.51 -5.56 1.82
CA LEU A 194 -4.61 -6.03 2.67
C LEU A 194 -4.30 -5.98 4.18
N PRO A 195 -3.25 -6.64 4.70
CA PRO A 195 -2.92 -6.57 6.13
C PRO A 195 -2.63 -5.15 6.56
N PHE A 196 -2.04 -4.30 5.71
CA PHE A 196 -1.85 -2.90 6.05
C PHE A 196 -3.18 -2.12 6.14
N ALA A 197 -4.12 -2.35 5.22
CA ALA A 197 -5.46 -1.78 5.33
C ALA A 197 -6.21 -2.28 6.57
N LEU A 198 -6.07 -3.56 6.94
CA LEU A 198 -6.63 -4.12 8.16
C LEU A 198 -6.02 -3.46 9.41
N PHE A 199 -4.69 -3.31 9.45
CA PHE A 199 -3.97 -2.60 10.51
C PHE A 199 -4.58 -1.22 10.76
N LEU A 200 -4.70 -0.38 9.71
CA LEU A 200 -5.23 0.97 9.87
C LEU A 200 -6.67 0.98 10.39
N ALA A 201 -7.50 0.01 9.98
CA ALA A 201 -8.89 -0.07 10.41
C ALA A 201 -9.02 -0.55 11.87
N ILE A 202 -8.16 -1.49 12.30
CA ILE A 202 -8.12 -2.00 13.68
C ILE A 202 -7.62 -0.90 14.62
N GLU A 203 -6.50 -0.28 14.26
CA GLU A 203 -5.82 0.75 15.07
C GLU A 203 -6.45 2.15 14.96
N ASP A 204 -7.59 2.26 14.24
CA ASP A 204 -8.33 3.50 13.99
C ASP A 204 -7.45 4.66 13.47
N LYS A 205 -6.52 4.32 12.56
CA LYS A 205 -5.61 5.29 11.95
C LYS A 205 -6.22 5.91 10.70
N ARG A 206 -5.84 7.15 10.41
CA ARG A 206 -6.32 7.86 9.21
C ARG A 206 -5.67 7.28 7.95
N PRO A 207 -6.45 6.74 7.00
CA PRO A 207 -5.90 6.17 5.77
C PRO A 207 -5.25 7.23 4.87
N GLY A 208 -5.64 8.50 5.00
CA GLY A 208 -5.07 9.60 4.24
C GLY A 208 -3.59 9.85 4.54
N ASP A 209 -3.18 9.68 5.80
CA ASP A 209 -1.80 9.90 6.24
C ASP A 209 -0.88 8.85 5.64
N ALA A 210 -1.25 7.56 5.78
CA ALA A 210 -0.57 6.45 5.13
C ALA A 210 -0.54 6.61 3.61
N ARG A 211 -1.69 6.93 3.01
CA ARG A 211 -1.83 7.08 1.57
C ARG A 211 -0.92 8.16 1.02
N ALA A 212 -0.71 9.28 1.71
CA ALA A 212 0.12 10.37 1.21
C ALA A 212 1.56 9.91 0.89
N GLU A 213 2.09 9.04 1.72
CA GLU A 213 3.49 8.57 1.70
C GLU A 213 3.76 7.44 0.69
N LEU A 214 2.72 6.81 0.14
CA LEU A 214 2.88 5.68 -0.77
C LEU A 214 3.22 6.11 -2.21
N SER A 215 3.97 5.29 -2.94
CA SER A 215 4.22 5.42 -4.38
C SER A 215 2.99 4.98 -5.19
N THR A 216 2.92 5.34 -6.48
CA THR A 216 1.70 5.16 -7.30
C THR A 216 1.16 3.72 -7.33
N THR A 217 2.04 2.73 -7.51
CA THR A 217 1.64 1.31 -7.57
C THR A 217 1.08 0.83 -6.23
N GLN A 218 1.76 1.18 -5.14
CA GLN A 218 1.39 0.88 -3.76
C GLN A 218 0.08 1.58 -3.38
N LYS A 219 -0.07 2.87 -3.73
CA LYS A 219 -1.30 3.67 -3.58
C LYS A 219 -2.51 2.97 -4.21
N ALA A 220 -2.35 2.44 -5.42
CA ALA A 220 -3.43 1.76 -6.13
C ALA A 220 -3.83 0.45 -5.44
N ALA A 221 -2.85 -0.37 -5.04
CA ALA A 221 -3.13 -1.61 -4.29
C ALA A 221 -3.76 -1.32 -2.91
N PHE A 222 -3.27 -0.30 -2.22
CA PHE A 222 -3.80 0.14 -0.94
C PHE A 222 -5.25 0.62 -1.03
N ASP A 223 -5.62 1.42 -2.04
CA ASP A 223 -7.00 1.87 -2.21
C ASP A 223 -7.98 0.73 -2.42
N GLU A 224 -7.57 -0.26 -3.22
CA GLU A 224 -8.34 -1.47 -3.48
C GLU A 224 -8.54 -2.27 -2.19
N ALA A 225 -7.46 -2.48 -1.43
CA ALA A 225 -7.49 -3.15 -0.13
C ALA A 225 -8.36 -2.40 0.89
N TRP A 226 -8.22 -1.08 0.97
CA TRP A 226 -8.99 -0.25 1.88
C TRP A 226 -10.49 -0.31 1.57
N ALA A 227 -10.87 -0.27 0.29
CA ALA A 227 -12.26 -0.44 -0.12
C ALA A 227 -12.82 -1.82 0.26
N LEU A 228 -12.01 -2.88 0.15
CA LEU A 228 -12.37 -4.23 0.58
C LEU A 228 -12.58 -4.29 2.11
N VAL A 229 -11.65 -3.74 2.88
CA VAL A 229 -11.72 -3.66 4.36
C VAL A 229 -12.96 -2.89 4.81
N GLN A 230 -13.24 -1.74 4.21
CA GLN A 230 -14.43 -0.93 4.53
C GLN A 230 -15.75 -1.65 4.23
N SER A 231 -15.75 -2.58 3.27
CA SER A 231 -16.91 -3.41 2.93
C SER A 231 -17.07 -4.62 3.87
N ASN A 232 -16.08 -4.90 4.73
CA ASN A 232 -15.98 -6.09 5.58
C ASN A 232 -15.86 -5.72 7.07
N ARG A 233 -16.58 -4.70 7.55
CA ARG A 233 -16.48 -4.21 8.94
C ARG A 233 -16.65 -5.28 10.02
N ALA A 234 -17.59 -6.21 9.84
CA ALA A 234 -17.80 -7.31 10.78
C ALA A 234 -16.59 -8.26 10.88
N PHE A 235 -15.85 -8.43 9.79
CA PHE A 235 -14.59 -9.19 9.80
C PHE A 235 -13.51 -8.40 10.55
N VAL A 236 -13.38 -7.10 10.29
CA VAL A 236 -12.41 -6.22 10.98
C VAL A 236 -12.66 -6.20 12.49
N GLU A 237 -13.91 -6.02 12.91
CA GLU A 237 -14.30 -6.02 14.32
C GLU A 237 -13.96 -7.35 14.99
N ARG A 238 -14.24 -8.47 14.32
CA ARG A 238 -13.87 -9.79 14.83
C ARG A 238 -12.36 -9.97 14.92
N LEU A 239 -11.62 -9.59 13.88
CA LEU A 239 -10.16 -9.67 13.87
C LEU A 239 -9.54 -8.81 14.98
N SER A 240 -10.11 -7.64 15.26
CA SER A 240 -9.67 -6.77 16.35
C SER A 240 -9.95 -7.35 17.73
N ASN A 241 -11.06 -8.07 17.91
CA ASN A 241 -11.49 -8.56 19.24
C ASN A 241 -10.96 -9.96 19.55
N ASP A 242 -10.82 -10.82 18.54
CA ASP A 242 -10.42 -12.21 18.68
C ASP A 242 -9.65 -12.69 17.41
N PRO A 243 -8.38 -12.28 17.27
CA PRO A 243 -7.55 -12.69 16.14
C PRO A 243 -7.32 -14.22 16.11
N SER A 244 -7.27 -14.88 17.27
CA SER A 244 -7.14 -16.35 17.39
C SER A 244 -8.31 -17.09 16.74
N ALA A 245 -9.55 -16.62 16.93
CA ALA A 245 -10.70 -17.20 16.27
C ALA A 245 -10.62 -16.99 14.74
N VAL A 246 -10.24 -15.81 14.26
CA VAL A 246 -10.09 -15.55 12.81
C VAL A 246 -9.01 -16.43 12.19
N ALA A 247 -7.86 -16.59 12.84
CA ALA A 247 -6.80 -17.51 12.45
C ALA A 247 -7.32 -18.94 12.25
N SER A 248 -8.19 -19.38 13.16
CA SER A 248 -8.86 -20.68 13.15
C SER A 248 -10.01 -20.80 12.14
N GLY A 249 -10.29 -19.74 11.38
CA GLY A 249 -11.30 -19.71 10.32
C GLY A 249 -12.63 -19.07 10.72
N ALA A 250 -12.72 -18.42 11.88
CA ALA A 250 -13.95 -17.75 12.29
C ALA A 250 -14.15 -16.43 11.53
N GLY A 251 -15.20 -16.39 10.72
CA GLY A 251 -15.52 -15.21 9.92
C GLY A 251 -14.74 -15.20 8.61
N GLU A 252 -15.39 -14.73 7.55
CA GLU A 252 -14.79 -14.73 6.22
C GLU A 252 -14.70 -13.31 5.68
N LEU A 253 -13.55 -13.00 5.10
CA LEU A 253 -13.41 -11.89 4.17
C LEU A 253 -14.28 -12.18 2.93
N ARG A 254 -15.22 -11.30 2.63
CA ARG A 254 -16.15 -11.43 1.50
C ARG A 254 -15.77 -10.46 0.39
N GLU A 255 -16.20 -10.77 -0.83
CA GLU A 255 -16.08 -9.84 -1.94
C GLU A 255 -16.75 -8.50 -1.61
N ALA A 256 -16.12 -7.41 -2.00
CA ALA A 256 -16.69 -6.09 -1.81
C ALA A 256 -17.94 -5.95 -2.69
N ARG A 257 -19.12 -5.92 -2.06
CA ARG A 257 -20.43 -5.75 -2.72
C ARG A 257 -20.49 -4.52 -3.65
N SER A 258 -19.65 -3.51 -3.43
CA SER A 258 -19.58 -2.27 -4.23
C SER A 258 -18.44 -2.21 -5.25
N TRP A 259 -17.50 -3.16 -5.25
CA TRP A 259 -16.34 -3.15 -6.16
C TRP A 259 -16.73 -3.57 -7.58
N LEU A 260 -17.57 -4.60 -7.74
CA LEU A 260 -18.16 -4.97 -9.02
C LEU A 260 -18.92 -3.78 -9.66
N ALA A 261 -19.66 -3.00 -8.87
CA ALA A 261 -20.36 -1.82 -9.36
C ALA A 261 -19.43 -0.64 -9.75
N ARG A 262 -18.25 -0.54 -9.14
CA ARG A 262 -17.24 0.49 -9.47
C ARG A 262 -16.38 0.10 -10.67
N VAL A 263 -15.97 -1.17 -10.77
CA VAL A 263 -15.18 -1.70 -11.89
C VAL A 263 -16.01 -1.82 -13.17
N LEU A 264 -17.31 -2.08 -13.06
CA LEU A 264 -18.24 -2.06 -14.20
C LEU A 264 -18.71 -0.65 -14.59
N GLY A 265 -18.17 0.42 -13.98
CA GLY A 265 -18.51 1.81 -14.34
C GLY A 265 -19.94 2.25 -13.99
N ILE A 266 -20.71 1.43 -13.26
CA ILE A 266 -22.10 1.73 -12.88
C ILE A 266 -22.16 2.74 -11.72
N GLY A 267 -21.07 2.91 -10.97
CA GLY A 267 -21.05 3.67 -9.71
C GLY A 267 -20.69 5.16 -9.79
N ASN A 268 -20.32 5.73 -10.95
CA ASN A 268 -19.82 7.10 -11.02
C ASN A 268 -20.66 8.05 -11.90
N ARG A 269 -21.96 7.79 -12.06
CA ARG A 269 -22.90 8.89 -12.35
C ARG A 269 -23.13 9.66 -11.06
N ARG A 270 -22.37 10.75 -10.93
CA ARG A 270 -22.65 11.91 -10.08
C ARG A 270 -24.16 12.06 -9.90
N LYS A 271 -24.62 12.24 -8.66
CA LYS A 271 -25.99 12.64 -8.30
C LYS A 271 -26.39 13.91 -9.06
N GLN A 272 -26.84 13.74 -10.28
CA GLN A 272 -27.87 14.55 -10.90
C GLN A 272 -29.03 13.57 -10.93
N LYS A 273 -30.11 13.83 -10.18
CA LYS A 273 -31.34 13.04 -10.34
C LYS A 273 -31.72 13.20 -11.80
N ASP A 274 -31.47 12.16 -12.59
CA ASP A 274 -31.78 12.12 -14.02
C ASP A 274 -33.27 12.47 -14.13
N ALA A 275 -33.62 13.52 -14.88
CA ALA A 275 -35.01 13.96 -15.03
C ALA A 275 -35.89 12.80 -15.51
N ALA A 276 -35.29 11.84 -16.22
CA ALA A 276 -35.90 10.57 -16.60
C ALA A 276 -36.29 9.68 -15.41
N THR A 277 -35.46 9.58 -14.35
CA THR A 277 -35.79 8.81 -13.14
C THR A 277 -36.88 9.49 -12.33
N ALA A 278 -36.85 10.83 -12.23
CA ALA A 278 -37.92 11.59 -11.57
C ALA A 278 -39.26 11.49 -12.33
N ALA A 279 -39.21 11.49 -13.66
CA ALA A 279 -40.37 11.29 -14.54
C ALA A 279 -40.98 9.88 -14.41
N LEU A 280 -40.14 8.85 -14.28
CA LEU A 280 -40.57 7.47 -14.03
C LEU A 280 -41.24 7.31 -12.66
N GLU A 281 -40.65 7.88 -11.59
CA GLU A 281 -41.26 7.87 -10.25
C GLU A 281 -42.57 8.68 -10.18
N ALA A 282 -42.72 9.73 -11.00
CA ALA A 282 -43.97 10.47 -11.15
C ALA A 282 -45.05 9.64 -11.87
N LEU A 283 -44.67 8.91 -12.93
CA LEU A 283 -45.56 8.01 -13.66
C LEU A 283 -46.07 6.87 -12.75
N GLU A 284 -45.19 6.27 -11.95
CA GLU A 284 -45.55 5.19 -11.01
C GLU A 284 -46.48 5.66 -9.89
N ARG A 285 -46.44 6.95 -9.53
CA ARG A 285 -47.36 7.58 -8.56
C ARG A 285 -48.67 8.07 -9.18
N GLY A 286 -48.88 7.84 -10.47
CA GLY A 286 -50.09 8.24 -11.18
C GLY A 286 -50.21 9.74 -11.43
N GLU A 287 -49.09 10.47 -11.47
CA GLU A 287 -49.08 11.88 -11.84
C GLU A 287 -49.50 12.08 -13.30
N SER A 288 -50.06 13.25 -13.61
CA SER A 288 -50.54 13.55 -14.97
C SER A 288 -49.38 13.64 -15.96
N LEU A 289 -49.66 13.27 -17.22
CA LEU A 289 -48.67 13.34 -18.31
C LEU A 289 -48.11 14.77 -18.50
N ASP A 290 -48.88 15.81 -18.16
CA ASP A 290 -48.44 17.19 -18.21
C ASP A 290 -47.37 17.52 -17.16
N GLY A 291 -47.52 17.01 -15.93
CA GLY A 291 -46.52 17.18 -14.86
C GLY A 291 -45.21 16.45 -15.17
N ILE A 292 -45.31 15.28 -15.82
CA ILE A 292 -44.16 14.49 -16.28
C ILE A 292 -43.44 15.20 -17.44
N ALA A 293 -44.19 15.79 -18.38
CA ALA A 293 -43.63 16.56 -19.47
C ALA A 293 -42.90 17.84 -19.00
N GLU A 294 -43.37 18.44 -17.90
CA GLU A 294 -42.76 19.64 -17.32
C GLU A 294 -41.43 19.32 -16.62
N LEU A 295 -41.35 18.18 -15.92
CA LEU A 295 -40.10 17.65 -15.37
C LEU A 295 -39.03 17.42 -16.45
N LEU A 296 -39.42 16.91 -17.62
CA LEU A 296 -38.51 16.64 -18.74
C LEU A 296 -38.08 17.91 -19.50
N LYS A 297 -38.89 18.98 -19.47
CA LYS A 297 -38.55 20.27 -20.14
C LYS A 297 -37.45 21.04 -19.42
N THR A 298 -37.30 20.87 -18.10
CA THR A 298 -36.30 21.59 -17.30
C THR A 298 -34.85 21.25 -17.64
N ASP A 299 -34.60 20.18 -18.42
CA ASP A 299 -33.27 19.70 -18.77
C ASP A 299 -32.86 20.00 -20.23
N THR A 300 -33.60 20.86 -20.94
CA THR A 300 -33.19 21.31 -22.29
C THR A 300 -32.23 22.50 -22.13
N PRO A 301 -30.92 22.37 -22.44
CA PRO A 301 -30.00 23.49 -22.32
C PRO A 301 -30.40 24.60 -23.31
N GLN A 302 -30.89 25.72 -22.78
CA GLN A 302 -31.08 26.95 -23.55
C GLN A 302 -29.72 27.44 -24.02
N ARG A 303 -29.43 27.24 -25.32
CA ARG A 303 -28.38 27.98 -26.04
C ARG A 303 -28.77 29.45 -26.05
N ALA A 304 -28.21 30.23 -25.13
CA ALA A 304 -28.30 31.68 -25.13
C ALA A 304 -27.31 32.26 -26.15
N THR A 305 -27.83 33.06 -27.08
CA THR A 305 -27.10 33.86 -28.08
C THR A 305 -26.72 35.25 -27.54
N ASP A 306 -25.49 35.65 -27.87
CA ASP A 306 -24.92 37.00 -28.06
C ASP A 306 -24.77 38.02 -26.90
N ALA A 307 -23.51 38.29 -26.49
CA ALA A 307 -22.76 39.55 -26.72
C ALA A 307 -21.35 39.52 -26.05
N PRO A 308 -20.32 40.22 -26.60
CA PRO A 308 -18.92 39.91 -26.33
C PRO A 308 -18.33 40.73 -25.16
N ARG A 309 -17.60 40.08 -24.27
CA ARG A 309 -16.72 40.74 -23.29
C ARG A 309 -15.35 40.10 -23.29
N ALA A 310 -14.39 40.84 -23.87
CA ALA A 310 -13.00 40.47 -23.97
C ALA A 310 -12.41 40.20 -22.57
N THR A 311 -12.14 38.94 -22.28
CA THR A 311 -11.33 38.53 -21.13
C THR A 311 -10.44 37.39 -21.61
N ARG A 312 -9.12 37.56 -21.49
CA ARG A 312 -8.10 36.58 -21.89
C ARG A 312 -8.41 35.22 -21.25
N ALA A 313 -8.74 34.24 -22.09
CA ALA A 313 -8.96 32.86 -21.69
C ALA A 313 -7.63 32.24 -21.26
N ARG A 314 -7.60 31.74 -20.03
CA ARG A 314 -6.61 30.76 -19.57
C ARG A 314 -7.19 29.40 -19.97
N MET A 315 -6.65 28.79 -21.02
CA MET A 315 -7.06 27.46 -21.49
C MET A 315 -6.97 26.49 -20.32
N THR A 316 -8.05 25.75 -20.10
CA THR A 316 -8.08 24.68 -19.12
C THR A 316 -7.53 23.41 -19.76
N ARG A 317 -6.94 22.54 -18.95
CA ARG A 317 -6.31 21.29 -19.40
C ARG A 317 -7.28 20.37 -20.18
N ASP A 318 -8.58 20.57 -20.01
CA ASP A 318 -9.61 19.82 -20.73
C ASP A 318 -9.81 20.33 -22.17
N ASP A 319 -9.53 21.62 -22.43
CA ASP A 319 -9.58 22.20 -23.77
C ASP A 319 -8.40 21.69 -24.64
N ASP A 320 -7.24 21.47 -24.03
CA ASP A 320 -6.06 20.88 -24.70
C ASP A 320 -6.31 19.41 -25.10
N VAL A 321 -7.00 18.65 -24.25
CA VAL A 321 -7.32 17.24 -24.55
C VAL A 321 -8.37 17.14 -25.66
N ALA A 322 -9.39 18.00 -25.65
CA ALA A 322 -10.38 18.04 -26.72
C ALA A 322 -9.74 18.39 -28.08
N ALA A 323 -8.82 19.37 -28.11
CA ALA A 323 -8.09 19.75 -29.32
C ALA A 323 -7.23 18.59 -29.87
N LEU A 324 -6.52 17.85 -29.01
CA LEU A 324 -5.71 16.71 -29.41
C LEU A 324 -6.54 15.53 -29.93
N VAL A 325 -7.73 15.32 -29.37
CA VAL A 325 -8.67 14.28 -29.85
C VAL A 325 -9.24 14.64 -31.21
N ASP A 326 -9.60 15.90 -31.43
CA ASP A 326 -10.12 16.36 -32.71
C ASP A 326 -9.06 16.33 -33.82
N GLU A 327 -7.81 16.66 -33.50
CA GLU A 327 -6.66 16.54 -34.42
C GLU A 327 -6.42 15.07 -34.82
N ALA A 328 -6.38 14.15 -33.86
CA ALA A 328 -6.20 12.72 -34.12
C ALA A 328 -7.36 12.12 -34.94
N LEU A 329 -8.60 12.57 -34.70
CA LEU A 329 -9.76 12.14 -35.48
C LEU A 329 -9.76 12.72 -36.90
N ALA A 330 -9.21 13.91 -37.12
CA ALA A 330 -9.04 14.49 -38.44
C ALA A 330 -8.01 13.71 -39.27
N GLU A 331 -6.87 13.34 -38.67
CA GLU A 331 -5.85 12.52 -39.33
C GLU A 331 -6.38 11.13 -39.72
N LEU A 332 -7.12 10.47 -38.83
CA LEU A 332 -7.74 9.17 -39.11
C LEU A 332 -8.78 9.22 -40.24
N ARG A 333 -9.51 10.34 -40.38
CA ARG A 333 -10.46 10.53 -41.49
C ARG A 333 -9.74 10.76 -42.82
N ALA A 334 -8.62 11.48 -42.81
CA ALA A 334 -7.81 11.71 -44.00
C ALA A 334 -7.17 10.41 -44.51
N GLN A 335 -6.71 9.53 -43.61
CA GLN A 335 -6.14 8.23 -43.98
C GLN A 335 -7.15 7.24 -44.56
N ARG A 336 -8.46 7.42 -44.32
CA ARG A 336 -9.53 6.56 -44.87
C ARG A 336 -10.03 6.98 -46.25
N GLN A 337 -9.55 8.10 -46.79
CA GLN A 337 -9.92 8.61 -48.11
C GLN A 337 -8.85 8.33 -49.20
N ILE A 338 -7.79 7.61 -48.83
CA ILE A 338 -6.79 7.02 -49.74
C ILE A 338 -7.10 5.54 -49.90
#